data_AF-Q5IF08-F1
#
_entry.id   AF-Q5IF08-F1
#
_cell.length_a   1.000
_cell.length_b   1.000
_cell.length_c   1.000
_cell.angle_alpha   90.00
_cell.angle_beta   90.00
_cell.angle_gamma   90.00
#
_symmetry.space_group_name_H-M   'P 1'
#
loop_
_entity.id
_entity.type
_entity.pdbx_description
1 polymer ?
#
loop_
_entity_poly.entity_id
_entity_poly.type
_entity_poly.pdbx_seq_one_letter_code
_entity_poly.pdbx_strand_id
1 'polypeptide(L)'
;PESSEITQEQLLDSFHLMAPSGEDLPILWNAVSNYENIRSREISDIKKWKEPCKRELYKVLDRLAKEQQKADELYKFYLPNCNKNGFYHPKQCETSLEGEVGLCWCVYPWSGKRI
;
A
#
# COMPACT_ATOMS: atom_id res chain seq x y z
N PRO A 1 -31.28 1.40 -8.35
CA PRO A 1 -30.32 1.37 -7.22
C PRO A 1 -29.01 0.74 -7.70
N GLU A 2 -28.15 1.56 -8.29
CA GLU A 2 -26.88 1.13 -8.88
C GLU A 2 -25.87 0.80 -7.77
N SER A 3 -25.38 -0.43 -7.80
CA SER A 3 -24.20 -0.87 -7.06
C SER A 3 -22.98 -0.29 -7.78
N SER A 4 -22.35 0.73 -7.20
CA SER A 4 -21.07 1.23 -7.69
C SER A 4 -19.96 0.26 -7.30
N GLU A 5 -19.73 -0.76 -8.11
CA GLU A 5 -18.48 -1.51 -8.10
C GLU A 5 -17.36 -0.56 -8.51
N ILE A 6 -16.53 -0.18 -7.54
CA ILE A 6 -15.34 0.63 -7.78
C ILE A 6 -14.37 -0.19 -8.64
N THR A 7 -13.88 0.38 -9.73
CA THR A 7 -13.03 -0.37 -10.67
C THR A 7 -11.63 -0.58 -10.09
N GLN A 8 -10.93 -1.63 -10.53
CA GLN A 8 -9.54 -1.90 -10.14
C GLN A 8 -8.59 -0.71 -10.42
N GLU A 9 -8.94 0.12 -11.39
CA GLU A 9 -8.23 1.35 -11.75
C GLU A 9 -8.46 2.46 -10.71
N GLN A 10 -9.69 2.61 -10.21
CA GLN A 10 -10.02 3.54 -9.13
C GLN A 10 -9.40 3.12 -7.79
N LEU A 11 -9.25 1.82 -7.54
CA LEU A 11 -8.48 1.31 -6.40
C LEU A 11 -7.01 1.72 -6.50
N LEU A 12 -6.41 1.61 -7.68
CA LEU A 12 -5.00 1.96 -7.91
C LEU A 12 -4.73 3.46 -7.81
N ASP A 13 -5.66 4.29 -8.31
CA ASP A 13 -5.57 5.75 -8.22
C ASP A 13 -5.74 6.26 -6.78
N SER A 14 -6.49 5.56 -5.92
CA SER A 14 -6.56 5.89 -4.50
C SER A 14 -5.22 5.75 -3.77
N PHE A 15 -4.30 4.91 -4.27
CA PHE A 15 -2.95 4.76 -3.69
C PHE A 15 -1.96 5.84 -4.15
N HIS A 16 -2.34 6.72 -5.09
CA HIS A 16 -1.44 7.74 -5.66
C HIS A 16 -1.31 9.04 -4.84
N LEU A 17 -1.93 9.15 -3.67
CA LEU A 17 -1.89 10.38 -2.88
C LEU A 17 -0.67 10.41 -1.94
N MET A 18 0.21 11.39 -2.17
CA MET A 18 1.24 11.79 -1.22
C MET A 18 0.60 12.44 0.02
N ALA A 19 1.09 12.00 1.18
CA ALA A 19 0.86 12.51 2.55
C ALA A 19 -0.59 12.47 3.06
N PRO A 20 -0.93 11.54 3.97
CA PRO A 20 -2.23 11.55 4.61
C PRO A 20 -2.27 12.60 5.74
N SER A 21 -3.35 13.36 5.77
CA SER A 21 -3.76 14.16 6.91
C SER A 21 -4.46 13.26 7.95
N GLY A 22 -4.69 13.73 9.17
CA GLY A 22 -5.24 12.92 10.27
C GLY A 22 -6.61 12.26 10.04
N GLU A 23 -7.24 12.45 8.87
CA GLU A 23 -8.50 11.84 8.44
C GLU A 23 -8.33 10.50 7.68
N ASP A 24 -7.11 10.02 7.45
CA ASP A 24 -6.82 8.93 6.51
C ASP A 24 -6.66 7.52 7.12
N LEU A 25 -6.78 7.40 8.44
CA LEU A 25 -6.84 6.09 9.14
C LEU A 25 -7.91 5.15 8.54
N PRO A 26 -9.13 5.62 8.21
CA PRO A 26 -10.17 4.80 7.60
C PRO A 26 -9.80 4.33 6.19
N ILE A 27 -9.06 5.13 5.41
CA ILE A 27 -8.67 4.78 4.03
C ILE A 27 -7.66 3.64 4.04
N LEU A 28 -6.70 3.66 4.96
CA LEU A 28 -5.75 2.57 5.16
C LEU A 28 -6.48 1.27 5.55
N TRP A 29 -7.41 1.33 6.51
CA TRP A 29 -8.15 0.14 6.95
C TRP A 29 -9.14 -0.37 5.88
N ASN A 30 -9.69 0.51 5.05
CA ASN A 30 -10.49 0.11 3.89
C ASN A 30 -9.64 -0.61 2.83
N ALA A 31 -8.42 -0.14 2.58
CA ALA A 31 -7.47 -0.81 1.68
C ALA A 31 -7.04 -2.19 2.23
N VAL A 32 -6.81 -2.28 3.54
CA VAL A 32 -6.50 -3.52 4.25
C VAL A 32 -7.68 -4.51 4.21
N SER A 33 -8.91 -4.06 4.49
CA SER A 33 -10.11 -4.91 4.42
C SER A 33 -10.42 -5.39 2.99
N ASN A 34 -10.25 -4.53 1.99
CA ASN A 34 -10.35 -4.92 0.58
C ASN A 34 -9.28 -5.96 0.20
N TYR A 35 -8.07 -5.86 0.73
CA TYR A 35 -7.06 -6.89 0.55
C TYR A 35 -7.48 -8.24 1.13
N GLU A 36 -8.05 -8.29 2.33
CA GLU A 36 -8.52 -9.53 2.95
C GLU A 36 -9.60 -10.24 2.09
N ASN A 37 -10.46 -9.47 1.44
CA ASN A 37 -11.47 -10.01 0.52
C ASN A 37 -10.87 -10.62 -0.76
N ILE A 38 -9.78 -10.04 -1.30
CA ILE A 38 -9.09 -10.51 -2.52
C ILE A 38 -8.16 -11.71 -2.23
N ARG A 39 -7.72 -11.84 -0.97
CA ARG A 39 -6.73 -12.81 -0.48
C ARG A 39 -7.04 -14.28 -0.81
N SER A 40 -8.32 -14.66 -0.87
CA SER A 40 -8.71 -16.07 -1.10
C SER A 40 -8.53 -16.56 -2.55
N ARG A 41 -8.35 -15.65 -3.53
CA ARG A 41 -8.29 -16.02 -4.96
C ARG A 41 -6.97 -15.73 -5.68
N GLU A 42 -6.14 -14.78 -5.22
CA GLU A 42 -4.97 -14.30 -6.02
C GLU A 42 -3.57 -14.58 -5.44
N ILE A 43 -3.42 -15.15 -4.24
CA ILE A 43 -2.09 -15.37 -3.63
C ILE A 43 -1.16 -16.23 -4.50
N SER A 44 -1.69 -17.20 -5.24
CA SER A 44 -0.91 -18.06 -6.14
C SER A 44 -0.33 -17.31 -7.35
N ASP A 45 -1.02 -16.28 -7.83
CA ASP A 45 -0.64 -15.54 -9.03
C ASP A 45 0.27 -14.34 -8.71
N ILE A 46 0.14 -13.73 -7.53
CA ILE A 46 1.00 -12.65 -7.03
C ILE A 46 2.49 -13.02 -7.07
N LYS A 47 2.85 -14.29 -6.85
CA LYS A 47 4.25 -14.75 -6.95
C LYS A 47 4.81 -14.68 -8.38
N LYS A 48 3.95 -14.81 -9.40
CA LYS A 48 4.30 -14.79 -10.83
C LYS A 48 4.31 -13.38 -11.44
N TRP A 49 3.77 -12.39 -10.74
CA TRP A 49 3.68 -11.03 -11.29
C TRP A 49 5.07 -10.41 -11.48
N LYS A 50 5.27 -9.78 -12.64
CA LYS A 50 6.49 -9.03 -13.00
C LYS A 50 6.54 -7.63 -12.37
N GLU A 51 5.71 -7.39 -11.36
CA GLU A 51 5.46 -6.11 -10.70
C GLU A 51 6.04 -6.16 -9.27
N PRO A 52 7.35 -5.88 -9.09
CA PRO A 52 8.04 -6.16 -7.83
C PRO A 52 7.52 -5.32 -6.66
N CYS A 53 7.15 -4.05 -6.91
CA CYS A 53 6.63 -3.16 -5.88
C CYS A 53 5.21 -3.57 -5.48
N LYS A 54 4.32 -3.80 -6.45
CA LYS A 54 2.94 -4.20 -6.18
C LYS A 54 2.88 -5.51 -5.38
N ARG A 55 3.78 -6.46 -5.69
CA ARG A 55 3.94 -7.70 -4.92
C ARG A 55 4.41 -7.46 -3.49
N GLU A 56 5.32 -6.53 -3.27
CA GLU A 56 5.75 -6.16 -1.90
C GLU A 56 4.61 -5.46 -1.15
N LEU A 57 3.92 -4.52 -1.79
CA LEU A 57 2.78 -3.79 -1.25
C LEU A 57 1.73 -4.75 -0.68
N TYR A 58 1.31 -5.77 -1.45
CA TYR A 58 0.35 -6.76 -0.95
C TYR A 58 0.86 -7.57 0.25
N LYS A 59 2.16 -7.85 0.33
CA LYS A 59 2.74 -8.54 1.51
C LYS A 59 2.77 -7.63 2.74
N VAL A 60 2.99 -6.32 2.54
CA VAL A 60 2.94 -5.35 3.64
C VAL A 60 1.50 -5.20 4.13
N LEU A 61 0.54 -5.05 3.22
CA LEU A 61 -0.90 -5.00 3.56
C LEU A 61 -1.34 -6.27 4.32
N ASP A 62 -0.89 -7.45 3.91
CA ASP A 62 -1.16 -8.72 4.60
C ASP A 62 -0.68 -8.74 6.06
N ARG A 63 0.47 -8.13 6.32
CA ARG A 63 1.04 -8.03 7.67
C ARG A 63 0.26 -7.03 8.51
N LEU A 64 -0.02 -5.85 7.95
CA LEU A 64 -0.80 -4.82 8.62
C LEU A 64 -2.22 -5.30 8.99
N ALA A 65 -2.87 -6.07 8.10
CA ALA A 65 -4.17 -6.69 8.38
C ALA A 65 -4.14 -7.59 9.63
N LYS A 66 -3.11 -8.44 9.73
CA LYS A 66 -2.94 -9.36 10.88
C LYS A 66 -2.61 -8.63 12.17
N GLU A 67 -1.91 -7.50 12.06
CA GLU A 67 -1.42 -6.72 13.20
C GLU A 67 -2.42 -5.65 13.65
N GLN A 68 -3.59 -5.53 13.00
CA GLN A 68 -4.62 -4.53 13.25
C GLN A 68 -5.09 -4.44 14.72
N GLN A 69 -5.01 -5.53 15.49
CA GLN A 69 -5.33 -5.52 16.92
C GLN A 69 -4.28 -4.84 17.81
N LYS A 70 -3.13 -4.42 17.25
CA LYS A 70 -2.05 -3.66 17.93
C LYS A 70 -1.89 -2.24 17.35
N ALA A 71 -2.91 -1.76 16.62
CA ALA A 71 -2.86 -0.51 15.87
C ALA A 71 -2.62 0.75 16.72
N ASP A 72 -2.85 0.70 18.04
CA ASP A 72 -2.61 1.82 18.96
C ASP A 72 -1.14 2.28 19.04
N GLU A 73 -0.18 1.55 18.44
CA GLU A 73 1.24 1.96 18.41
C GLU A 73 1.80 2.23 16.99
N LEU A 74 0.99 2.10 15.92
CA LEU A 74 1.47 2.19 14.53
C LEU A 74 1.34 3.61 13.95
N TYR A 75 2.07 4.57 14.52
CA TYR A 75 2.06 5.97 14.07
C TYR A 75 2.91 6.22 12.81
N LYS A 76 3.90 5.35 12.57
CA LYS A 76 4.79 5.38 11.40
C LYS A 76 5.10 3.96 10.91
N PHE A 77 4.98 3.74 9.61
CA PHE A 77 5.32 2.47 8.97
C PHE A 77 5.72 2.69 7.51
N TYR A 78 6.30 1.67 6.88
CA TYR A 78 6.65 1.74 5.47
C TYR A 78 5.59 1.04 4.61
N LEU A 79 4.98 1.80 3.69
CA LEU A 79 4.16 1.29 2.59
C LEU A 79 4.91 1.56 1.27
N PRO A 80 5.21 0.54 0.44
CA PRO A 80 5.93 0.74 -0.81
C PRO A 80 5.18 1.66 -1.78
N ASN A 81 5.82 2.75 -2.19
CA ASN A 81 5.29 3.69 -3.17
C ASN A 81 5.48 3.11 -4.58
N CYS A 82 4.41 2.53 -5.13
CA CYS A 82 4.41 1.90 -6.45
C CYS A 82 3.89 2.84 -7.52
N ASN A 83 4.46 2.77 -8.72
CA ASN A 83 3.90 3.39 -9.91
C ASN A 83 2.83 2.48 -10.54
N LYS A 84 2.09 3.02 -11.52
CA LYS A 84 1.03 2.29 -12.26
C LYS A 84 1.48 1.02 -12.97
N ASN A 85 2.78 0.86 -13.23
CA ASN A 85 3.36 -0.33 -13.87
C ASN A 85 3.79 -1.38 -12.84
N GLY A 86 3.51 -1.16 -11.54
CA GLY A 86 3.86 -2.07 -10.46
C GLY A 86 5.34 -2.07 -10.05
N PHE A 87 6.11 -1.07 -10.48
CA PHE A 87 7.51 -0.82 -10.09
C PHE A 87 7.60 0.27 -9.02
N TYR A 88 8.76 0.40 -8.37
CA TYR A 88 8.95 1.39 -7.32
C TYR A 88 9.07 2.80 -7.92
N HIS A 89 8.48 3.79 -7.27
CA HIS A 89 8.88 5.18 -7.48
C HIS A 89 10.32 5.38 -7.00
N PRO A 90 11.13 6.21 -7.69
CA PRO A 90 12.52 6.46 -7.28
C PRO A 90 12.65 7.00 -5.86
N LYS A 91 11.66 7.76 -5.37
CA LYS A 91 11.56 8.24 -3.99
C LYS A 91 10.59 7.36 -3.21
N GLN A 92 11.06 6.74 -2.15
CA GLN A 92 10.26 6.02 -1.16
C GLN A 92 10.20 6.85 0.11
N CYS A 93 9.10 6.76 0.84
CA CYS A 93 8.91 7.47 2.11
C CYS A 93 8.16 6.57 3.10
N GLU A 94 8.41 6.77 4.38
CA GLU A 94 7.54 6.27 5.43
C GLU A 94 6.16 6.95 5.36
N THR A 95 5.12 6.18 5.66
CA THR A 95 3.78 6.65 5.91
C THR A 95 3.65 7.04 7.37
N SER A 96 3.13 8.23 7.65
CA SER A 96 2.74 8.68 8.98
C SER A 96 1.23 8.91 9.02
N LEU A 97 0.59 8.52 10.13
CA LEU A 97 -0.84 8.72 10.35
C LEU A 97 -1.15 10.00 11.13
N GLU A 98 -0.13 10.60 11.76
CA GLU A 98 -0.26 11.80 12.60
C GLU A 98 0.22 13.07 11.87
N GLY A 99 0.43 12.98 10.56
CA GLY A 99 0.91 14.10 9.75
C GLY A 99 2.39 14.45 9.96
N GLU A 100 3.15 13.64 10.71
CA GLU A 100 4.59 13.83 10.82
C GLU A 100 5.29 13.49 9.50
N VAL A 101 6.38 14.22 9.20
CA VAL A 101 7.15 13.96 7.99
C VAL A 101 7.86 12.61 8.13
N GLY A 102 7.45 11.63 7.31
CA GLY A 102 8.12 10.33 7.22
C GLY A 102 9.51 10.45 6.59
N LEU A 103 10.43 9.56 6.98
CA LEU A 103 11.75 9.50 6.35
C LEU A 103 11.61 9.10 4.89
N CYS A 104 12.34 9.77 4.00
CA CYS A 104 12.38 9.42 2.57
C CYS A 104 13.79 9.01 2.13
N TRP A 105 13.86 8.11 1.15
CA TRP A 105 15.10 7.66 0.53
C TRP A 105 14.93 7.37 -0.96
N CYS A 106 16.05 7.34 -1.68
CA CYS A 106 16.07 6.99 -3.09
C CYS A 106 16.28 5.50 -3.29
N VAL A 107 15.60 4.90 -4.26
CA VAL A 107 15.70 3.48 -4.63
C VAL A 107 15.83 3.28 -6.13
N TYR A 108 16.35 2.12 -6.52
CA TYR A 108 16.30 1.66 -7.90
C TYR A 108 14.88 1.19 -8.28
N PRO A 109 14.23 1.75 -9.32
CA PRO A 109 12.83 1.46 -9.66
C PRO A 109 12.51 -0.03 -9.91
N TRP A 110 13.46 -0.81 -10.41
CA TRP A 110 13.26 -2.23 -10.72
C TRP A 110 13.39 -3.17 -9.52
N SER A 111 13.99 -2.71 -8.41
CA SER A 111 14.31 -3.59 -7.26
C SER A 111 13.89 -3.06 -5.90
N GLY A 112 13.65 -1.75 -5.76
CA GLY A 112 13.36 -1.13 -4.47
C GLY A 112 14.57 -1.01 -3.56
N LYS A 113 15.76 -1.45 -4.01
CA LYS A 113 17.00 -1.30 -3.23
C LYS A 113 17.39 0.17 -3.13
N ARG A 114 17.71 0.60 -1.91
CA ARG A 114 18.24 1.93 -1.63
C ARG A 114 19.54 2.16 -2.41
N ILE A 115 19.69 3.37 -2.95
CA ILE A 115 20.89 3.86 -3.63
C ILE A 115 21.93 4.28 -2.59
#